data_AF-A0A644TVY5-F1
#
_entry.id   AF-A0A644TVY5-F1
#
_cell.length_a   1.000
_cell.length_b   1.000
_cell.length_c   1.000
_cell.angle_alpha   90.00
_cell.angle_beta   90.00
_cell.angle_gamma   90.00
#
_symmetry.space_group_name_H-M   'P 1'
#
loop_
_entity.id
_entity.type
_entity.pdbx_description
1 polymer ?
#
loop_
_entity_poly.entity_id
_entity_poly.type
_entity_poly.pdbx_seq_one_letter_code
_entity_poly.pdbx_strand_id
1 'polypeptide(L)'
;MGYYSDVALCLTKNGMDQLKTALAEAEKNNLDNFAAIKMLIGGEPNKIDEGSGSVVFLWEGEKWYDEFDEVAFVGKLMDNLPHEDFLFIRIGEDYDDIETRGSYRCNPQRVRITREIATD
;
A
#
# COMPACT_ATOMS: atom_id res chain seq x y z
N MET A 1 11.79 20.61 2.49
CA MET A 1 11.87 19.61 3.58
C MET A 1 10.46 19.06 3.74
N GLY A 2 10.32 17.74 3.83
CA GLY A 2 9.04 17.05 3.99
C GLY A 2 9.25 15.84 4.88
N TYR A 3 8.17 15.39 5.52
CA TYR A 3 8.11 14.20 6.35
C TYR A 3 8.10 12.94 5.48
N TYR A 4 8.64 11.87 6.04
CA TYR A 4 8.63 10.55 5.43
C TYR A 4 7.70 9.60 6.19
N SER A 5 7.33 8.51 5.55
CA SER A 5 6.48 7.49 6.14
C SER A 5 6.94 6.10 5.74
N ASP A 6 6.76 5.16 6.66
CA ASP A 6 6.79 3.74 6.37
C ASP A 6 5.37 3.28 6.07
N VAL A 7 5.20 2.58 4.95
CA VAL A 7 3.90 2.27 4.39
C VAL A 7 3.81 0.81 4.01
N ALA A 8 2.76 0.15 4.49
CA ALA A 8 2.43 -1.21 4.11
C ALA A 8 1.05 -1.25 3.46
N LEU A 9 0.96 -1.91 2.31
CA LEU A 9 -0.31 -2.23 1.64
C LEU A 9 -0.39 -3.74 1.41
N CYS A 10 -1.35 -4.37 2.05
CA CYS A 10 -1.71 -5.77 1.85
C CYS A 10 -2.95 -5.85 0.95
N LEU A 11 -2.94 -6.74 -0.03
CA LEU A 11 -4.06 -6.97 -0.95
C LEU A 11 -4.46 -8.45 -0.96
N THR A 12 -5.76 -8.74 -1.08
CA THR A 12 -6.23 -10.08 -1.52
C THR A 12 -5.71 -10.36 -2.92
N LYS A 13 -5.81 -11.62 -3.33
CA LYS A 13 -5.73 -11.97 -4.75
C LYS A 13 -6.66 -11.09 -5.61
N ASN A 14 -7.90 -10.86 -5.16
CA ASN A 14 -8.85 -10.00 -5.86
C ASN A 14 -8.37 -8.54 -5.93
N GLY A 15 -7.90 -7.99 -4.80
CA GLY A 15 -7.31 -6.65 -4.76
C GLY A 15 -6.10 -6.51 -5.68
N MET A 16 -5.26 -7.54 -5.76
CA MET A 16 -4.10 -7.58 -6.67
C MET A 16 -4.51 -7.62 -8.15
N ASP A 17 -5.55 -8.38 -8.49
CA ASP A 17 -6.09 -8.44 -9.85
C ASP A 17 -6.70 -7.09 -10.28
N GLN A 18 -7.34 -6.38 -9.34
CA GLN A 18 -7.83 -5.02 -9.56
C GLN A 18 -6.68 -4.01 -9.70
N LEU A 19 -5.62 -4.11 -8.89
CA LEU A 19 -4.41 -3.30 -9.05
C LEU A 19 -3.80 -3.47 -10.45
N LYS A 20 -3.64 -4.71 -10.94
CA LYS A 20 -3.13 -4.97 -12.29
C LYS A 20 -4.00 -4.33 -13.38
N THR A 21 -5.31 -4.38 -13.21
CA THR A 21 -6.27 -3.75 -14.12
C THR A 21 -6.11 -2.23 -14.10
N ALA A 22 -6.06 -1.62 -12.91
CA ALA A 22 -5.87 -0.19 -12.73
C ALA A 22 -4.53 0.30 -13.30
N LEU A 23 -3.45 -0.49 -13.15
CA LEU A 23 -2.14 -0.19 -13.75
C LEU A 23 -2.21 -0.22 -15.28
N ALA A 24 -2.85 -1.22 -15.87
CA ALA A 24 -2.99 -1.33 -17.32
C ALA A 24 -3.86 -0.20 -17.91
N GLU A 25 -4.83 0.31 -17.16
CA GLU A 25 -5.61 1.49 -17.54
C GLU A 25 -4.81 2.79 -17.39
N ALA A 26 -4.05 2.94 -16.30
CA ALA A 26 -3.19 4.10 -16.08
C ALA A 26 -2.09 4.22 -17.15
N GLU A 27 -1.50 3.10 -17.57
CA GLU A 27 -0.50 3.06 -18.65
C GLU A 27 -1.04 3.61 -19.97
N LYS A 28 -2.33 3.38 -20.26
CA LYS A 28 -2.97 3.85 -21.49
C LYS A 28 -3.39 5.31 -21.43
N ASN A 29 -3.83 5.77 -20.26
CA ASN A 29 -4.53 7.05 -20.12
C ASN A 29 -3.66 8.18 -19.54
N ASN A 30 -2.59 7.86 -18.80
CA ASN A 30 -1.78 8.81 -18.05
C ASN A 30 -0.27 8.58 -18.28
N LEU A 31 0.17 8.61 -19.53
CA LEU A 31 1.55 8.26 -19.92
C LEU A 31 2.63 9.10 -19.21
N ASP A 32 2.38 10.39 -18.99
CA ASP A 32 3.36 11.30 -18.39
C ASP A 32 3.65 10.98 -16.91
N ASN A 33 2.64 10.52 -16.17
CA ASN A 33 2.73 10.26 -14.73
C ASN A 33 2.86 8.75 -14.41
N PHE A 34 2.66 7.89 -15.41
CA PHE A 34 2.71 6.44 -15.22
C PHE A 34 4.09 5.93 -14.78
N ALA A 35 5.17 6.63 -15.13
CA ALA A 35 6.52 6.26 -14.72
C ALA A 35 6.66 6.23 -13.19
N ALA A 36 6.16 7.25 -12.49
CA ALA A 36 6.20 7.34 -11.03
C ALA A 36 5.31 6.27 -10.37
N ILE A 37 4.07 6.11 -10.89
CA ILE A 37 3.15 5.05 -10.45
C ILE A 37 3.81 3.67 -10.57
N LYS A 38 4.44 3.39 -11.71
CA LYS A 38 5.10 2.12 -11.98
C LYS A 38 6.32 1.91 -11.08
N MET A 39 7.08 2.96 -10.78
CA MET A 39 8.21 2.88 -9.83
C MET A 39 7.75 2.53 -8.42
N LEU A 40 6.64 3.09 -7.95
CA LEU A 40 6.14 2.83 -6.60
C LEU A 40 5.48 1.45 -6.47
N ILE A 41 4.48 1.15 -7.30
CA ILE A 41 3.59 -0.02 -7.13
C ILE A 41 3.47 -0.91 -8.38
N GLY A 42 4.25 -0.64 -9.43
CA GLY A 42 4.30 -1.48 -10.63
C GLY A 42 5.28 -2.65 -10.56
N GLY A 43 6.09 -2.72 -9.49
CA GLY A 43 7.07 -3.78 -9.26
C GLY A 43 6.50 -5.03 -8.59
N GLU A 44 7.39 -5.96 -8.27
CA GLU A 44 7.03 -7.17 -7.51
C GLU A 44 6.72 -6.82 -6.04
N PRO A 45 5.71 -7.45 -5.42
CA PRO A 45 5.43 -7.27 -4.00
C PRO A 45 6.55 -7.85 -3.13
N ASN A 46 6.72 -7.28 -1.94
CA ASN A 46 7.72 -7.73 -0.96
C ASN A 46 7.42 -9.13 -0.41
N LYS A 47 6.14 -9.53 -0.37
CA LYS A 47 5.71 -10.89 0.02
C LYS A 47 4.50 -11.36 -0.78
N ILE A 48 4.44 -12.66 -1.02
CA ILE A 48 3.31 -13.36 -1.62
C ILE A 48 2.97 -14.57 -0.75
N ASP A 49 1.70 -14.73 -0.40
CA ASP A 49 1.18 -15.92 0.26
C ASP A 49 0.69 -16.92 -0.79
N GLU A 50 1.39 -18.05 -0.98
CA GLU A 50 1.02 -19.02 -2.02
C GLU A 50 -0.34 -19.70 -1.77
N GLY A 51 -0.78 -19.79 -0.52
CA GLY A 51 -2.05 -20.42 -0.15
C GLY A 51 -3.28 -19.58 -0.51
N SER A 52 -3.25 -18.29 -0.16
CA SER A 52 -4.36 -17.36 -0.39
C SER A 52 -4.19 -16.49 -1.64
N GLY A 53 -2.97 -16.39 -2.18
CA GLY A 53 -2.62 -15.44 -3.23
C GLY A 53 -2.56 -13.98 -2.76
N SER A 54 -2.61 -13.72 -1.45
CA SER A 54 -2.47 -12.36 -0.92
C SER A 54 -1.05 -11.86 -1.06
N VAL A 55 -0.89 -10.54 -1.24
CA VAL A 55 0.42 -9.91 -1.42
C VAL A 55 0.61 -8.76 -0.45
N VAL A 56 1.86 -8.42 -0.17
CA VAL A 56 2.24 -7.26 0.65
C VAL A 56 3.27 -6.43 -0.08
N PHE A 57 2.98 -5.14 -0.20
CA PHE A 57 3.93 -4.10 -0.55
C PHE A 57 4.38 -3.38 0.73
N LEU A 58 5.67 -3.10 0.82
CA LEU A 58 6.29 -2.36 1.90
C LEU A 58 7.23 -1.32 1.30
N TRP A 59 7.02 -0.07 1.70
CA TRP A 59 7.84 1.06 1.35
C TRP A 59 8.34 1.72 2.63
N GLU A 60 9.64 2.00 2.70
CA GLU A 60 10.29 2.57 3.88
C GLU A 60 10.86 3.95 3.55
N GLY A 61 10.57 4.93 4.39
CA GLY A 61 11.06 6.30 4.20
C GLY A 61 10.55 6.99 2.93
N GLU A 62 9.29 6.76 2.55
CA GLU A 62 8.66 7.40 1.38
C GLU A 62 7.97 8.71 1.74
N LYS A 63 7.97 9.68 0.82
CA LYS A 63 7.12 10.86 1.00
C LYS A 63 5.70 10.52 0.58
N TRP A 64 4.78 10.50 1.54
CA TRP A 64 3.42 10.04 1.32
C TRP A 64 2.42 11.20 1.29
N TYR A 65 2.33 11.88 0.15
CA TYR A 65 1.51 13.06 -0.06
C TYR A 65 0.58 12.87 -1.26
N ASP A 66 -0.71 13.17 -1.11
CA ASP A 66 -1.73 13.00 -2.16
C ASP A 66 -1.46 13.86 -3.41
N GLU A 67 -0.59 14.85 -3.31
CA GLU A 67 -0.11 15.66 -4.44
C GLU A 67 0.82 14.89 -5.39
N PHE A 68 1.37 13.75 -4.96
CA PHE A 68 2.13 12.86 -5.84
C PHE A 68 1.22 11.88 -6.55
N ASP A 69 1.34 11.78 -7.87
CA ASP A 69 0.45 10.96 -8.70
C ASP A 69 0.44 9.48 -8.30
N GLU A 70 1.60 8.95 -7.89
CA GLU A 70 1.76 7.58 -7.41
C GLU A 70 1.03 7.33 -6.09
N VAL A 71 1.04 8.30 -5.16
CA VAL A 71 0.32 8.22 -3.89
C VAL A 71 -1.17 8.38 -4.12
N ALA A 72 -1.57 9.36 -4.94
CA ALA A 72 -2.95 9.57 -5.36
C ALA A 72 -3.53 8.33 -6.07
N PHE A 73 -2.72 7.65 -6.89
CA PHE A 73 -3.11 6.40 -7.53
C PHE A 73 -3.40 5.30 -6.51
N VAL A 74 -2.52 5.12 -5.52
CA VAL A 74 -2.74 4.13 -4.43
C VAL A 74 -3.97 4.50 -3.61
N GLY A 75 -4.16 5.78 -3.28
CA GLY A 75 -5.36 6.29 -2.61
C GLY A 75 -6.63 5.94 -3.38
N LYS A 76 -6.67 6.26 -4.69
CA LYS A 76 -7.81 5.98 -5.56
C LYS A 76 -8.05 4.47 -5.74
N LEU A 77 -6.99 3.67 -5.81
CA LEU A 77 -7.14 2.21 -5.83
C LEU A 77 -7.88 1.75 -4.57
N MET A 78 -7.43 2.19 -3.39
CA MET A 78 -8.07 1.83 -2.11
C MET A 78 -9.52 2.32 -2.04
N ASP A 79 -9.85 3.50 -2.57
CA ASP A 79 -11.22 4.02 -2.59
C ASP A 79 -12.17 3.17 -3.45
N ASN A 80 -11.64 2.51 -4.48
CA ASN A 80 -12.41 1.64 -5.37
C ASN A 80 -12.45 0.19 -4.91
N LEU A 81 -11.62 -0.20 -3.94
CA LEU A 81 -11.58 -1.54 -3.40
C LEU A 81 -12.59 -1.73 -2.26
N PRO A 82 -13.24 -2.90 -2.17
CA PRO A 82 -13.90 -3.29 -0.93
C PRO A 82 -12.92 -3.24 0.24
N HIS A 83 -13.35 -2.73 1.39
CA HIS A 83 -12.48 -2.65 2.59
C HIS A 83 -11.90 -4.00 3.01
N GLU A 84 -12.55 -5.11 2.67
CA GLU A 84 -12.07 -6.46 2.96
C GLU A 84 -10.95 -6.95 2.03
N ASP A 85 -10.75 -6.29 0.89
CA ASP A 85 -9.74 -6.64 -0.11
C ASP A 85 -8.39 -5.99 0.12
N PHE A 86 -8.28 -5.06 1.08
CA PHE A 86 -7.01 -4.45 1.44
C PHE A 86 -6.84 -4.14 2.93
N LEU A 87 -5.59 -4.06 3.37
CA LEU A 87 -5.18 -3.44 4.63
C LEU A 87 -4.02 -2.51 4.33
N PHE A 88 -4.22 -1.24 4.68
CA PHE A 88 -3.21 -0.20 4.55
C PHE A 88 -2.82 0.29 5.94
N ILE A 89 -1.52 0.43 6.17
CA ILE A 89 -0.95 1.01 7.36
C ILE A 89 0.14 1.99 6.93
N ARG A 90 0.06 3.23 7.42
CA ARG A 90 1.12 4.24 7.28
C ARG A 90 1.55 4.70 8.67
N ILE A 91 2.85 4.82 8.87
CA ILE A 91 3.46 5.41 10.06
C ILE A 91 4.31 6.59 9.60
N GLY A 92 3.96 7.80 10.03
CA GLY A 92 4.80 8.96 9.86
C GLY A 92 5.82 9.13 10.99
N GLU A 93 6.54 10.25 10.97
CA GLU A 93 7.63 10.51 11.92
C GLU A 93 7.14 10.83 13.33
N ASP A 94 5.92 11.36 13.46
CA ASP A 94 5.32 11.71 14.74
C ASP A 94 4.64 10.50 15.40
N TYR A 95 4.69 10.47 16.74
CA TYR A 95 4.24 9.33 17.53
C TYR A 95 2.77 8.91 17.27
N ASP A 96 1.91 9.91 17.05
CA ASP A 96 0.47 9.70 16.81
C ASP A 96 0.12 9.79 15.31
N ASP A 97 1.10 9.95 14.41
CA ASP A 97 0.89 9.98 12.96
C ASP A 97 0.81 8.56 12.40
N ILE A 98 -0.26 7.88 12.75
CA ILE A 98 -0.57 6.53 12.29
C ILE A 98 -1.88 6.58 11.54
N GLU A 99 -1.88 6.07 10.32
CA GLU A 99 -3.06 5.90 9.51
C GLU A 99 -3.30 4.42 9.22
N THR A 100 -4.56 4.00 9.35
CA THR A 100 -4.98 2.65 8.96
C THR A 100 -6.25 2.72 8.13
N ARG A 101 -6.28 1.96 7.04
CA ARG A 101 -7.44 1.86 6.14
C ARG A 101 -7.67 0.41 5.73
N GLY A 102 -8.92 0.12 5.34
CA GLY A 102 -9.37 -1.24 5.07
C GLY A 102 -9.56 -2.05 6.35
N SER A 103 -10.06 -3.27 6.22
CA SER A 103 -10.38 -4.16 7.35
C SER A 103 -9.75 -5.53 7.21
N TYR A 104 -8.91 -5.73 6.17
CA TYR A 104 -8.47 -7.03 5.64
C TYR A 104 -8.57 -8.16 6.64
N ARG A 105 -9.71 -8.86 6.56
CA ARG A 105 -10.21 -9.80 7.55
C ARG A 105 -9.31 -11.02 7.77
N CYS A 106 -8.24 -11.16 6.99
CA CYS A 106 -7.37 -12.32 7.03
C CYS A 106 -5.94 -12.04 7.48
N ASN A 107 -5.43 -10.79 7.47
CA ASN A 107 -4.02 -10.39 7.66
C ASN A 107 -3.03 -11.56 7.84
N PRO A 108 -2.89 -12.46 6.83
CA PRO A 108 -2.26 -13.77 7.05
C PRO A 108 -0.75 -13.58 7.25
N GLN A 109 -0.25 -12.49 6.67
CA GLN A 109 1.12 -12.01 6.78
C GLN A 109 1.41 -11.29 8.11
N ARG A 110 0.39 -11.11 8.97
CA ARG A 110 0.47 -10.49 10.30
C ARG A 110 1.13 -9.11 10.28
N VAL A 111 0.88 -8.33 9.22
CA VAL A 111 1.29 -6.94 9.07
C VAL A 111 0.69 -6.14 10.21
N ARG A 112 1.53 -5.60 11.08
CA ARG A 112 1.09 -4.92 12.30
C ARG A 112 2.12 -3.89 12.71
N ILE A 113 1.66 -2.88 13.42
CA ILE A 113 2.51 -1.95 14.14
C ILE A 113 2.96 -2.64 15.43
N THR A 114 4.25 -2.65 15.70
CA THR A 114 4.81 -3.10 16.98
C THR A 114 5.48 -1.93 17.66
N ARG A 115 4.99 -1.58 18.86
CA ARG A 115 5.68 -0.69 19.79
C ARG A 115 5.84 -1.42 21.11
N GLU A 116 7.08 -1.66 21.51
CA GLU A 116 7.41 -2.49 22.67
C GLU A 116 8.16 -1.67 23.72
N ILE A 117 7.74 -1.79 24.98
CA ILE A 117 8.53 -1.43 26.16
C ILE A 117 8.83 -2.76 26.85
N ALA A 118 10.07 -3.23 26.74
CA ALA A 118 10.50 -4.51 27.30
C ALA A 118 11.41 -4.29 28.51
N THR A 119 11.22 -5.12 29.54
CA THR A 119 12.15 -5.31 30.66
C THR A 119 12.23 -6.82 30.93
N ASP A 120 13.44 -7.34 31.05
CA ASP A 120 13.76 -8.76 31.21
C ASP A 120 12.97 -9.49 32.32
#